data_AF-A0A0F8Z052-F1
#
_entry.id   AF-A0A0F8Z052-F1
#
_cell.length_a   1.000
_cell.length_b   1.000
_cell.length_c   1.000
_cell.angle_alpha   90.00
_cell.angle_beta   90.00
_cell.angle_gamma   90.00
#
_symmetry.space_group_name_H-M   'P 1'
#
loop_
_entity.id
_entity.type
_entity.pdbx_description
1 polymer ?
#
loop_
_entity_poly.entity_id
_entity_poly.type
_entity_poly.pdbx_seq_one_letter_code
_entity_poly.pdbx_strand_id
1 'polypeptide(L)'
;MGRLGRRIKLWFAIIALFALAGCAGNQLVLSGSALDTIGQSFVTTANLYNSLHDAGKITDDEYRAFAVFAKQFKVIYPVAVDTWKAIESNPELAEGEQTETLINQILKLKQQLIEYYSFSLGKLEVQ
;
A
#
# COMPACT_ATOMS: atom_id res chain seq x y z
N MET A 1 -24.73 23.94 -10.23
CA MET A 1 -24.91 22.47 -10.20
C MET A 1 -23.59 21.74 -10.53
N GLY A 2 -22.56 21.83 -9.67
CA GLY A 2 -21.20 21.36 -10.05
C GLY A 2 -20.32 20.78 -8.95
N ARG A 3 -20.86 20.48 -7.76
CA ARG A 3 -20.10 19.87 -6.65
C ARG A 3 -20.49 18.43 -6.32
N LEU A 4 -21.71 17.98 -6.64
CA LEU A 4 -22.17 16.61 -6.33
C LEU A 4 -21.59 15.54 -7.27
N GLY A 5 -21.42 15.83 -8.56
CA GLY A 5 -20.94 14.84 -9.54
C GLY A 5 -19.47 14.44 -9.38
N ARG A 6 -18.68 15.24 -8.67
CA ARG A 6 -17.24 14.97 -8.44
C ARG A 6 -17.01 13.97 -7.31
N ARG A 7 -17.87 13.99 -6.27
CA ARG A 7 -17.78 13.05 -5.15
C ARG A 7 -18.17 11.64 -5.59
N ILE A 8 -19.24 11.47 -6.37
CA ILE A 8 -19.71 10.16 -6.84
C ILE A 8 -18.65 9.44 -7.69
N LYS A 9 -17.93 10.17 -8.56
CA LYS A 9 -16.84 9.58 -9.36
C LYS A 9 -15.66 9.09 -8.51
N LEU A 10 -15.39 9.72 -7.35
CA LEU A 10 -14.35 9.28 -6.43
C LEU A 10 -14.74 7.97 -5.73
N TRP A 11 -16.00 7.85 -5.29
CA TRP A 11 -16.51 6.63 -4.64
C TRP A 11 -16.48 5.42 -5.58
N PHE A 12 -16.79 5.60 -6.87
CA PHE A 12 -16.67 4.53 -7.87
C PHE A 12 -15.22 4.10 -8.13
N ALA A 13 -14.25 5.01 -8.05
CA ALA A 13 -12.83 4.65 -8.16
C ALA A 13 -12.34 3.85 -6.95
N ILE A 14 -12.82 4.18 -5.74
CA ILE A 14 -12.48 3.45 -4.50
C ILE A 14 -13.11 2.05 -4.53
N ILE A 15 -14.38 1.91 -4.92
CA ILE A 15 -15.06 0.62 -4.99
C ILE A 15 -14.45 -0.28 -6.08
N ALA A 16 -14.00 0.27 -7.21
CA ALA A 16 -13.27 -0.48 -8.23
C ALA A 16 -11.92 -1.01 -7.70
N LEU A 17 -11.22 -0.25 -6.84
CA LEU A 17 -9.99 -0.70 -6.17
C LEU A 17 -10.24 -1.83 -5.17
N PHE A 18 -11.41 -1.86 -4.51
CA PHE A 18 -11.78 -2.93 -3.58
C PHE A 18 -12.36 -4.18 -4.27
N ALA A 19 -13.06 -4.03 -5.40
CA ALA A 19 -13.67 -5.16 -6.12
C ALA A 19 -12.64 -6.09 -6.80
N LEU A 20 -11.42 -5.62 -7.07
CA LEU A 20 -10.33 -6.44 -7.61
C LEU A 20 -9.63 -7.33 -6.56
N ALA A 21 -9.92 -7.14 -5.26
CA ALA A 21 -9.34 -7.96 -4.20
C ALA A 21 -10.11 -9.27 -3.93
N GLY A 22 -11.26 -9.48 -4.58
CA GLY A 22 -12.20 -10.54 -4.23
C GLY A 22 -12.16 -11.84 -5.05
N CYS A 23 -11.41 -11.92 -6.16
CA CYS A 23 -11.45 -13.10 -7.03
C CYS A 23 -10.07 -13.49 -7.60
N ALA A 24 -9.08 -13.75 -6.74
CA ALA A 24 -8.18 -14.88 -6.94
C ALA A 24 -7.51 -15.23 -5.60
N GLY A 25 -7.74 -16.45 -5.14
CA GLY A 25 -7.05 -16.99 -3.98
C GLY A 25 -5.54 -17.05 -4.23
N ASN A 26 -4.78 -16.48 -3.29
CA ASN A 26 -3.35 -16.61 -2.98
C ASN A 26 -2.27 -16.47 -4.09
N GLN A 27 -2.59 -16.60 -5.38
CA GLN A 27 -1.60 -16.66 -6.46
C GLN A 27 -1.47 -15.34 -7.25
N LEU A 28 -2.33 -14.35 -6.97
CA LEU A 28 -2.23 -12.98 -7.50
C LEU A 28 -1.33 -12.04 -6.67
N VAL A 29 -0.81 -12.51 -5.53
CA VAL A 29 -0.32 -11.62 -4.47
C VAL A 29 1.02 -10.94 -4.81
N LEU A 30 1.82 -11.51 -5.71
CA LEU A 30 3.18 -11.03 -5.95
C LEU A 30 3.54 -11.10 -7.44
N SER A 31 2.78 -10.39 -8.28
CA SER A 31 3.28 -9.99 -9.60
C SER A 31 4.19 -8.75 -9.46
N GLY A 32 5.10 -8.55 -10.42
CA GLY A 32 5.93 -7.34 -10.45
C GLY A 32 5.11 -6.06 -10.53
N SER A 33 3.96 -6.10 -11.24
CA SER A 33 3.01 -4.98 -11.30
C SER A 33 2.30 -4.71 -9.97
N ALA A 34 1.99 -5.75 -9.18
CA ALA A 34 1.41 -5.59 -7.86
C ALA A 34 2.42 -4.98 -6.89
N LEU A 35 3.69 -5.42 -6.95
CA LEU A 35 4.76 -4.83 -6.17
C LEU A 35 4.98 -3.35 -6.52
N ASP A 36 5.07 -3.01 -7.81
CA ASP A 36 5.21 -1.62 -8.25
C ASP A 36 4.06 -0.74 -7.74
N THR A 37 2.82 -1.24 -7.82
CA THR A 37 1.65 -0.54 -7.26
C THR A 37 1.78 -0.31 -5.75
N ILE A 38 2.27 -1.29 -5.00
CA ILE A 38 2.52 -1.16 -3.55
C ILE A 38 3.60 -0.09 -3.30
N GLY A 39 4.69 -0.09 -4.06
CA GLY A 39 5.75 0.91 -3.95
C GLY A 39 5.27 2.34 -4.24
N GLN A 40 4.50 2.53 -5.31
CA GLN A 40 3.92 3.84 -5.66
C GLN A 40 2.92 4.31 -4.61
N SER A 41 2.10 3.39 -4.09
CA SER A 41 1.14 3.68 -3.01
C SER A 41 1.86 4.12 -1.74
N PHE A 42 3.01 3.53 -1.43
CA PHE A 42 3.85 3.94 -0.30
C PHE A 42 4.38 5.37 -0.47
N VAL A 43 4.96 5.69 -1.62
CA VAL A 43 5.47 7.05 -1.91
C VAL A 43 4.35 8.09 -1.82
N THR A 44 3.19 7.77 -2.39
CA THR A 44 2.00 8.65 -2.34
C THR A 44 1.55 8.90 -0.90
N THR A 45 1.46 7.84 -0.10
CA THR A 45 1.05 7.93 1.31
C THR A 45 2.08 8.72 2.12
N ALA A 46 3.38 8.50 1.89
CA ALA A 46 4.44 9.24 2.58
C ALA A 46 4.37 10.75 2.29
N ASN A 47 4.21 11.12 1.02
CA ASN A 47 4.06 12.52 0.63
C ASN A 47 2.82 13.17 1.27
N LEU A 48 1.73 12.42 1.39
CA LEU A 48 0.51 12.88 2.04
C LEU A 48 0.72 13.07 3.55
N TYR A 49 1.38 12.14 4.24
CA TYR A 49 1.72 12.30 5.65
C TYR A 49 2.61 13.52 5.91
N ASN A 50 3.66 13.72 5.10
CA ASN A 50 4.50 14.91 5.19
C ASN A 50 3.66 16.19 5.04
N SER A 51 2.82 16.25 4.01
CA SER A 51 1.97 17.41 3.74
C SER A 51 0.95 17.68 4.86
N LEU A 52 0.38 16.63 5.44
CA LEU A 52 -0.57 16.75 6.56
C LEU A 52 0.12 17.20 7.85
N HIS A 53 1.34 16.73 8.09
CA HIS A 53 2.13 17.11 9.27
C HIS A 53 2.59 18.57 9.17
N ASP A 54 3.13 18.97 8.02
CA ASP A 54 3.52 20.35 7.74
C ASP A 54 2.34 21.33 7.88
N ALA A 55 1.13 20.88 7.52
CA ALA A 55 -0.11 21.64 7.65
C ALA A 55 -0.74 21.59 9.07
N GLY A 56 -0.12 20.87 10.03
CA GLY A 56 -0.63 20.71 11.39
C GLY A 56 -1.94 19.90 11.49
N LYS A 57 -2.28 19.12 10.46
CA LYS A 57 -3.53 18.32 10.40
C LYS A 57 -3.40 16.95 11.07
N ILE A 58 -2.18 16.50 11.29
CA ILE A 58 -1.86 15.31 12.07
C ILE A 58 -0.85 15.66 13.15
N THR A 59 -0.89 14.94 14.25
CA THR A 59 0.03 15.16 15.38
C THR A 59 1.40 14.56 15.10
N ASP A 60 2.40 14.98 15.88
CA ASP A 60 3.74 14.39 15.85
C ASP A 60 3.71 12.88 16.12
N ASP A 61 2.80 12.41 16.98
CA ASP A 61 2.67 10.99 17.32
C ASP A 61 2.04 10.19 16.17
N GLU A 62 1.02 10.74 15.51
CA GLU A 62 0.42 10.15 14.30
C GLU A 62 1.46 10.05 13.17
N TYR A 63 2.26 11.10 12.98
CA TYR A 63 3.35 11.11 12.01
C TYR A 63 4.47 10.13 12.38
N ARG A 64 4.86 10.06 13.66
CA ARG A 64 5.87 9.12 14.17
C ARG A 64 5.45 7.66 13.99
N ALA A 65 4.17 7.35 14.21
CA ALA A 65 3.64 6.01 13.98
C ALA A 65 3.81 5.60 12.51
N PHE A 66 3.46 6.47 11.57
CA PHE A 66 3.72 6.24 10.15
C PHE A 66 5.22 6.10 9.84
N ALA A 67 6.08 6.93 10.45
CA ALA A 67 7.52 6.86 10.24
C ALA A 67 8.12 5.51 10.71
N VAL A 68 7.59 4.90 11.77
CA VAL A 68 8.00 3.55 12.21
C VAL A 68 7.62 2.50 11.16
N PHE A 69 6.38 2.53 10.67
CA PHE A 69 5.95 1.67 9.57
C PHE A 69 6.81 1.87 8.31
N ALA A 70 7.09 3.12 7.93
CA ALA A 70 7.90 3.45 6.77
C ALA A 70 9.31 2.87 6.83
N LYS A 71 9.90 2.76 8.02
CA LYS A 71 11.20 2.07 8.21
C LYS A 71 11.09 0.58 7.93
N GLN A 72 10.03 -0.09 8.40
CA GLN A 72 9.80 -1.51 8.14
C GLN A 72 9.58 -1.76 6.65
N PHE A 73 8.75 -0.93 6.00
CA PHE A 73 8.48 -1.01 4.58
C PHE A 73 9.77 -0.90 3.74
N LYS A 74 10.64 0.06 4.05
CA LYS A 74 11.93 0.26 3.35
C LYS A 74 12.90 -0.92 3.44
N VAL A 75 12.76 -1.76 4.46
CA VAL A 75 13.61 -2.95 4.63
C VAL A 75 13.03 -4.15 3.87
N ILE A 76 11.72 -4.39 4.00
CA ILE A 76 11.08 -5.61 3.48
C ILE A 76 10.76 -5.50 1.99
N TYR A 77 10.32 -4.31 1.52
CA TYR A 77 9.88 -4.13 0.14
C TYR A 77 10.98 -4.44 -0.91
N PRO A 78 12.23 -3.96 -0.78
CA PRO A 78 13.28 -4.29 -1.73
C PRO A 78 13.56 -5.80 -1.81
N VAL A 79 13.58 -6.47 -0.66
CA VAL A 79 13.79 -7.93 -0.59
C VAL A 79 12.69 -8.65 -1.36
N ALA A 80 11.43 -8.25 -1.23
CA ALA A 80 10.34 -8.83 -1.99
C ALA A 80 10.44 -8.59 -3.50
N VAL A 81 10.91 -7.41 -3.92
CA VAL A 81 11.17 -7.13 -5.34
C VAL A 81 12.27 -8.04 -5.88
N ASP A 82 13.35 -8.22 -5.13
CA ASP A 82 14.47 -9.06 -5.54
C ASP A 82 14.09 -10.54 -5.56
N THR A 83 13.36 -11.01 -4.55
CA THR A 83 12.82 -12.38 -4.51
C THR A 83 11.85 -12.63 -5.65
N TRP A 84 10.97 -11.68 -5.99
CA TRP A 84 10.09 -11.79 -7.14
C TRP A 84 10.87 -11.92 -8.46
N LYS A 85 11.90 -11.09 -8.68
CA LYS A 85 12.77 -11.21 -9.87
C LYS A 85 13.49 -12.55 -9.95
N ALA A 86 13.93 -13.07 -8.81
CA ALA A 86 14.57 -14.38 -8.73
C ALA A 86 13.60 -15.52 -9.10
N ILE A 87 12.35 -15.47 -8.61
CA ILE A 87 11.30 -16.44 -8.95
C ILE A 87 10.88 -16.33 -10.42
N GLU A 88 10.76 -15.10 -10.94
CA GLU A 88 10.46 -14.86 -12.36
C GLU A 88 11.52 -15.50 -13.27
N SER A 89 12.79 -15.45 -12.84
CA SER A 89 13.91 -16.04 -13.57
C SER A 89 14.07 -17.56 -13.33
N ASN A 90 13.64 -18.06 -12.17
CA ASN A 90 13.67 -19.47 -11.80
C ASN A 90 12.42 -19.87 -10.98
N PRO A 91 11.37 -20.37 -11.65
CA PRO A 91 10.09 -20.68 -11.00
C PRO A 91 10.15 -21.74 -9.89
N GLU A 92 11.16 -22.61 -9.87
CA GLU A 92 11.33 -23.64 -8.83
C GLU A 92 11.55 -23.04 -7.43
N LEU A 93 11.94 -21.77 -7.35
CA LEU A 93 12.12 -21.03 -6.10
C LEU A 93 10.80 -20.57 -5.46
N ALA A 94 9.68 -20.72 -6.16
CA ALA A 94 8.38 -20.21 -5.69
C ALA A 94 7.80 -21.00 -4.52
N GLU A 95 8.16 -22.28 -4.39
CA GLU A 95 7.59 -23.20 -3.38
C GLU A 95 8.37 -23.23 -2.06
N GLY A 96 9.39 -22.37 -1.89
CA GLY A 96 10.18 -22.31 -0.66
C GLY A 96 9.44 -21.65 0.51
N GLU A 97 9.62 -22.18 1.72
CA GLU A 97 9.09 -21.59 2.99
C GLU A 97 9.47 -20.11 3.18
N GLN A 98 10.66 -19.73 2.71
CA GLN A 98 11.13 -18.34 2.74
C GLN A 98 10.30 -17.44 1.81
N THR A 99 9.94 -17.93 0.63
CA THR A 99 9.08 -17.23 -0.33
C THR A 99 7.69 -17.01 0.26
N GLU A 100 7.10 -18.04 0.86
CA GLU A 100 5.78 -17.94 1.53
C GLU A 100 5.81 -16.95 2.70
N THR A 101 6.86 -17.00 3.53
CA THR A 101 7.04 -16.07 4.64
C THR A 101 7.11 -14.62 4.15
N LEU A 102 7.85 -14.37 3.07
CA LEU A 102 8.01 -13.03 2.50
C LEU A 102 6.71 -12.53 1.86
N ILE A 103 5.97 -13.40 1.16
CA ILE A 103 4.63 -13.10 0.63
C ILE A 103 3.71 -12.63 1.78
N ASN A 104 3.71 -13.35 2.89
CA ASN A 104 2.90 -13.00 4.06
C ASN A 104 3.31 -11.66 4.70
N GLN A 105 4.61 -11.35 4.73
CA GLN A 105 5.10 -10.05 5.20
C GLN A 105 4.67 -8.90 4.28
N ILE A 106 4.76 -9.10 2.96
CA ILE A 106 4.30 -8.11 1.97
C ILE A 106 2.80 -7.86 2.06
N LEU A 107 2.00 -8.91 2.24
CA LEU A 107 0.56 -8.77 2.44
C LEU A 107 0.22 -7.93 3.67
N LYS A 108 0.93 -8.16 4.79
CA LYS A 108 0.78 -7.36 6.01
C LYS A 108 1.14 -5.90 5.76
N LEU A 109 2.26 -5.63 5.08
CA LEU A 109 2.66 -4.26 4.75
C LEU A 109 1.66 -3.56 3.83
N LYS A 110 1.13 -4.28 2.83
CA LYS A 110 0.09 -3.77 1.93
C LYS A 110 -1.16 -3.37 2.73
N GLN A 111 -1.60 -4.22 3.65
CA GLN A 111 -2.77 -3.94 4.48
C GLN A 111 -2.55 -2.70 5.37
N GLN A 112 -1.41 -2.63 6.06
CA GLN A 112 -1.07 -1.46 6.88
C GLN A 112 -0.95 -0.18 6.04
N LEU A 113 -0.40 -0.27 4.83
CA LEU A 113 -0.32 0.86 3.92
C LEU A 113 -1.70 1.40 3.54
N ILE A 114 -2.67 0.52 3.27
CA ILE A 114 -4.06 0.90 2.98
C ILE A 114 -4.69 1.61 4.19
N GLU A 115 -4.41 1.15 5.41
CA GLU A 115 -4.90 1.78 6.64
C GLU A 115 -4.35 3.19 6.81
N TYR A 116 -3.02 3.37 6.65
CA TYR A 116 -2.40 4.70 6.71
C TYR A 116 -2.94 5.64 5.63
N TYR A 117 -3.09 5.14 4.40
CA TYR A 117 -3.66 5.91 3.31
C TYR A 117 -5.11 6.35 3.62
N SER A 118 -5.95 5.41 4.08
CA SER A 118 -7.35 5.71 4.44
C SER A 118 -7.47 6.73 5.56
N PHE A 119 -6.63 6.61 6.60
CA PHE A 119 -6.55 7.58 7.67
C PHE A 119 -6.21 8.99 7.14
N SER A 120 -5.22 9.07 6.25
CA SER A 120 -4.77 10.35 5.69
C SER A 120 -5.83 11.02 4.81
N LEU A 121 -6.63 10.23 4.07
CA LEU A 121 -7.79 10.74 3.35
C LEU A 121 -8.86 11.30 4.31
N GLY A 122 -9.14 10.62 5.41
CA GLY A 122 -10.06 11.11 6.44
C GLY A 122 -9.66 12.49 6.99
N LYS A 123 -8.35 12.74 7.16
CA LYS A 123 -7.82 14.04 7.61
C LYS A 123 -7.92 15.15 6.55
N LEU A 124 -8.01 14.80 5.27
CA LEU A 124 -8.24 15.78 4.19
C LEU A 124 -9.68 16.29 4.16
N GLU A 125 -10.65 15.44 4.51
CA GLU A 125 -12.09 15.72 4.38
C GLU A 125 -12.71 16.54 5.53
N VAL A 126 -12.02 16.74 6.66
CA VAL A 126 -12.50 17.58 7.79
C VAL A 126 -12.33 19.09 7.51
N GLN A 127 -12.59 19.51 6.27
CA GLN A 127 -12.63 20.91 5.80
C GLN A 127 -14.06 21.32 5.45
#